data_AF-A0A2W1ZJT0-F1
#
_entry.id   AF-A0A2W1ZJT0-F1
#
_cell.length_a   1.000
_cell.length_b   1.000
_cell.length_c   1.000
_cell.angle_alpha   90.00
_cell.angle_beta   90.00
_cell.angle_gamma   90.00
#
_symmetry.space_group_name_H-M   'P 1'
#
loop_
_entity.id
_entity.type
_entity.pdbx_description
1 polymer ?
#
loop_
_entity_poly.entity_id
_entity_poly.type
_entity_poly.pdbx_seq_one_letter_code
_entity_poly.pdbx_strand_id
1 'polypeptide(L)'
;MHDAPRSPIDPGDDHAPATPAAAARRFDVWSALRFLVCAFGLLSLAYWGYLTWPYPFPALFFIVGAPLFAALVWFFFRSPNSPIETDVVGKTIVEVALVVAAGATWISLGHPAVGLVFVVVAAVSGIVAARRETA
;
A
#
# COMPACT_ATOMS: atom_id res chain seq x y z
N MET A 1 -58.08 -34.73 14.89
CA MET A 1 -57.15 -33.84 14.17
C MET A 1 -56.42 -33.04 15.25
N HIS A 2 -55.38 -33.65 15.83
CA HIS A 2 -54.56 -33.06 16.87
C HIS A 2 -53.41 -32.34 16.18
N ASP A 3 -53.32 -31.02 16.34
CA ASP A 3 -52.10 -30.27 16.06
C ASP A 3 -50.99 -30.82 16.95
N ALA A 4 -49.98 -31.44 16.33
CA ALA A 4 -48.79 -31.87 17.03
C ALA A 4 -47.87 -30.65 17.25
N PRO A 5 -47.34 -30.44 18.47
CA PRO A 5 -46.38 -29.37 18.72
C PRO A 5 -45.08 -29.66 17.95
N ARG A 6 -44.63 -28.70 17.12
CA ARG A 6 -43.32 -28.79 16.46
C ARG A 6 -42.23 -28.90 17.54
N SER A 7 -41.47 -29.98 17.49
CA SER A 7 -40.29 -30.19 18.35
C SER A 7 -39.24 -29.12 18.04
N PRO A 8 -38.66 -28.42 19.04
CA PRO A 8 -37.62 -27.41 18.85
C PRO A 8 -36.27 -27.92 18.30
N ILE A 9 -36.18 -29.18 17.91
CA ILE A 9 -34.96 -29.82 17.42
C ILE A 9 -35.35 -30.63 16.19
N ASP A 10 -35.27 -29.99 15.02
CA ASP A 10 -35.16 -30.68 13.73
C ASP A 10 -33.66 -30.70 13.39
N PRO A 11 -32.95 -31.85 13.56
CA PRO A 11 -31.51 -31.94 13.28
C PRO A 11 -31.14 -31.81 11.79
N GLY A 12 -32.09 -31.47 10.92
CA GLY A 12 -31.90 -31.33 9.48
C GLY A 12 -31.36 -29.97 9.02
N ASP A 13 -31.39 -28.92 9.86
CA ASP A 13 -31.12 -27.54 9.44
C ASP A 13 -29.70 -27.03 9.77
N ASP A 14 -28.83 -27.85 10.37
CA ASP A 14 -27.55 -27.37 10.94
C ASP A 14 -26.32 -27.53 10.02
N HIS A 15 -26.46 -28.09 8.83
CA HIS A 15 -25.33 -28.39 7.93
C HIS A 15 -25.58 -28.02 6.47
N ALA A 16 -26.09 -26.82 6.20
CA ALA A 16 -25.71 -26.17 4.96
C ALA A 16 -24.30 -25.60 5.18
N PRO A 17 -23.22 -26.11 4.58
CA PRO A 17 -21.97 -25.38 4.56
C PRO A 17 -22.28 -24.04 3.91
N ALA A 18 -22.26 -22.97 4.72
CA ALA A 18 -22.24 -21.62 4.20
C ALA A 18 -21.03 -21.58 3.28
N THR A 19 -21.27 -21.73 1.98
CA THR A 19 -20.24 -21.60 0.97
C THR A 19 -19.64 -20.23 1.25
N PRO A 20 -18.36 -20.11 1.65
CA PRO A 20 -17.79 -18.82 1.93
C PRO A 20 -17.92 -18.05 0.63
N ALA A 21 -18.90 -17.14 0.59
CA ALA A 21 -19.21 -16.35 -0.58
C ALA A 21 -17.89 -15.74 -0.98
N ALA A 22 -17.36 -16.18 -2.12
CA ALA A 22 -16.04 -15.83 -2.59
C ALA A 22 -15.94 -14.32 -2.46
N ALA A 23 -15.18 -13.88 -1.45
CA ALA A 23 -15.20 -12.51 -0.97
C ALA A 23 -14.82 -11.65 -2.18
N ALA A 24 -15.83 -11.06 -2.80
CA ALA A 24 -15.66 -10.32 -4.03
C ALA A 24 -14.64 -9.26 -3.70
N ARG A 25 -13.45 -9.40 -4.30
CA ARG A 25 -12.30 -8.55 -4.07
C ARG A 25 -12.69 -7.15 -4.54
N ARG A 26 -13.36 -6.40 -3.67
CA ARG A 26 -13.70 -5.00 -3.86
C ARG A 26 -12.38 -4.34 -4.18
N PHE A 27 -12.23 -3.91 -5.43
CA PHE A 27 -11.18 -3.01 -5.82
C PHE A 27 -11.37 -1.75 -4.99
N ASP A 28 -10.66 -1.71 -3.88
CA ASP A 28 -10.67 -0.59 -2.97
C ASP A 28 -9.87 0.53 -3.66
N VAL A 29 -10.53 1.64 -3.98
CA VAL A 29 -9.91 2.84 -4.60
C VAL A 29 -8.63 3.24 -3.87
N TRP A 30 -8.63 2.98 -2.57
CA TRP A 30 -7.51 3.21 -1.69
C TRP A 30 -6.31 2.29 -1.96
N SER A 31 -6.53 1.02 -2.26
CA SER A 31 -5.46 0.10 -2.70
C SER A 31 -4.84 0.57 -4.01
N ALA A 32 -5.64 1.12 -4.92
CA ALA A 32 -5.15 1.68 -6.17
C ALA A 32 -4.31 2.94 -5.95
N LEU A 33 -4.78 3.89 -5.12
CA LEU A 33 -4.02 5.09 -4.78
C LEU A 33 -2.67 4.75 -4.13
N ARG A 34 -2.67 3.79 -3.19
CA ARG A 34 -1.47 3.28 -2.54
C ARG A 34 -0.47 2.68 -3.53
N PHE A 35 -0.96 1.86 -4.46
CA PHE A 35 -0.13 1.30 -5.53
C PHE A 35 0.47 2.42 -6.40
N LEU A 36 -0.31 3.46 -6.70
CA LEU A 36 0.14 4.61 -7.48
C LEU A 36 1.27 5.38 -6.79
N VAL A 37 1.14 5.63 -5.48
CA VAL A 37 2.18 6.30 -4.67
C VAL A 37 3.47 5.48 -4.65
N CYS A 38 3.36 4.16 -4.45
CA CYS A 38 4.51 3.26 -4.49
C CYS A 38 5.19 3.28 -5.86
N ALA A 39 4.43 3.06 -6.94
CA ALA A 39 4.94 3.08 -8.30
C ALA A 39 5.62 4.42 -8.63
N PHE A 40 5.02 5.54 -8.26
CA PHE A 40 5.60 6.86 -8.48
C PHE A 40 6.91 7.07 -7.71
N GLY A 41 6.98 6.66 -6.44
CA GLY A 41 8.22 6.79 -5.67
C GLY A 41 9.33 5.89 -6.20
N LEU A 42 9.02 4.67 -6.64
CA LEU A 42 9.97 3.78 -7.31
C LEU A 42 10.51 4.39 -8.61
N LEU A 43 9.64 4.92 -9.45
CA LEU A 43 10.04 5.61 -10.69
C LEU A 43 10.89 6.83 -10.39
N SER A 44 10.54 7.61 -9.36
CA SER A 44 11.32 8.78 -8.94
C SER A 44 12.72 8.40 -8.44
N LEU A 45 12.85 7.29 -7.71
CA LEU A 45 14.14 6.75 -7.26
C LEU A 45 15.00 6.24 -8.42
N ALA A 46 14.39 5.48 -9.34
CA ALA A 46 15.09 4.98 -10.53
C ALA A 46 15.59 6.14 -11.40
N TYR A 47 14.74 7.15 -11.61
CA TYR A 47 15.07 8.34 -12.40
C TYR A 47 16.17 9.19 -11.74
N TRP A 48 16.13 9.34 -10.42
CA TRP A 48 17.20 9.99 -9.67
C TRP A 48 18.53 9.24 -9.76
N GLY A 49 18.49 7.91 -9.65
CA GLY A 49 19.65 7.05 -9.82
C GLY A 49 20.29 7.22 -11.20
N TYR A 50 19.46 7.40 -12.24
CA TYR A 50 19.89 7.60 -13.62
C TYR A 50 20.58 8.95 -13.84
N LEU A 51 19.99 10.03 -13.33
CA LEU A 51 20.46 11.39 -13.59
C LEU A 51 21.63 11.84 -12.70
N THR A 52 21.69 11.33 -11.47
CA THR A 52 22.61 11.87 -10.45
C THR A 52 24.00 11.23 -10.50
N TRP A 53 24.09 9.98 -11.00
CA TRP A 53 25.29 9.17 -10.84
C TRP A 53 25.99 8.89 -12.18
N PRO A 54 27.33 8.83 -12.20
CA PRO A 54 28.07 8.51 -13.40
C PRO A 54 27.96 7.02 -13.78
N TYR A 55 27.90 6.78 -15.09
CA TYR A 55 27.83 5.44 -15.67
C TYR A 55 29.21 4.79 -15.83
N PRO A 56 29.31 3.44 -15.77
CA PRO A 56 28.24 2.48 -15.46
C PRO A 56 28.04 2.20 -13.97
N PHE A 57 29.06 2.40 -13.14
CA PHE A 57 29.02 2.27 -11.69
C PHE A 57 29.46 3.59 -11.07
N PRO A 58 28.71 4.18 -10.13
CA PRO A 58 27.66 3.60 -9.27
C PRO A 58 26.21 3.77 -9.75
N ALA A 59 25.96 4.35 -10.94
CA ALA A 59 24.59 4.63 -11.41
C ALA A 59 23.69 3.39 -11.41
N LEU A 60 24.16 2.26 -11.94
CA LEU A 60 23.35 1.04 -11.99
C LEU A 60 22.87 0.56 -10.61
N PHE A 61 23.70 0.74 -9.59
CA PHE A 61 23.37 0.38 -8.21
C PHE A 61 22.24 1.24 -7.66
N PHE A 62 22.22 2.55 -7.93
CA PHE A 62 21.15 3.42 -7.46
C PHE A 62 19.88 3.35 -8.31
N ILE A 63 20.00 3.11 -9.62
CA ILE A 63 18.87 2.91 -10.53
C ILE A 63 18.06 1.68 -10.13
N VAL A 64 18.72 0.60 -9.74
CA VAL A 64 18.03 -0.66 -9.38
C VAL A 64 17.91 -0.82 -7.88
N GLY A 65 18.99 -0.63 -7.13
CA GLY A 65 19.06 -0.90 -5.70
C GLY A 65 18.14 -0.01 -4.87
N ALA A 66 18.05 1.29 -5.19
CA ALA A 66 17.20 2.21 -4.44
C ALA A 66 15.69 1.88 -4.60
N PRO A 67 15.14 1.72 -5.82
CA PRO A 67 13.75 1.28 -5.97
C PRO A 67 13.54 -0.16 -5.49
N LEU A 68 14.48 -1.08 -5.71
CA LEU A 68 14.33 -2.45 -5.21
C LEU A 68 14.22 -2.48 -3.68
N PHE A 69 15.06 -1.71 -2.98
CA PHE A 69 14.98 -1.56 -1.53
C PHE A 69 13.63 -1.00 -1.09
N ALA A 70 13.17 0.09 -1.73
CA ALA A 70 11.86 0.67 -1.43
C ALA A 70 10.70 -0.31 -1.68
N ALA A 71 10.77 -1.10 -2.76
CA ALA A 71 9.77 -2.11 -3.10
C ALA A 71 9.75 -3.25 -2.07
N LEU A 72 10.93 -3.69 -1.60
CA LEU A 72 11.04 -4.70 -0.55
C LEU A 72 10.43 -4.19 0.76
N VAL A 73 10.79 -2.98 1.20
CA VAL A 73 10.20 -2.37 2.41
C VAL A 73 8.68 -2.25 2.26
N TRP A 74 8.19 -1.82 1.10
CA TRP A 74 6.75 -1.78 0.83
C TRP A 74 6.10 -3.17 0.92
N PHE A 75 6.72 -4.18 0.32
CA PHE A 75 6.20 -5.55 0.35
C PHE A 75 6.15 -6.11 1.77
N PHE A 76 7.22 -5.94 2.55
CA PHE A 76 7.30 -6.48 3.92
C PHE A 76 6.34 -5.82 4.90
N PHE A 77 6.06 -4.53 4.80
CA PHE A 77 5.22 -3.86 5.80
C PHE A 77 3.79 -3.60 5.33
N ARG A 78 3.55 -3.56 4.02
CA ARG A 78 2.27 -3.11 3.45
C ARG A 78 1.56 -4.16 2.58
N SER A 79 2.24 -5.22 2.14
CA SER A 79 1.58 -6.27 1.35
C SER A 79 0.54 -7.03 2.19
N PRO A 80 -0.64 -7.35 1.63
CA PRO A 80 -1.62 -8.22 2.29
C PRO A 80 -1.09 -9.65 2.52
N ASN A 81 -0.02 -10.06 1.83
CA ASN A 81 0.70 -11.31 2.05
C ASN A 81 1.96 -11.13 2.91
N SER A 82 2.05 -10.04 3.69
CA SER A 82 3.22 -9.81 4.52
C SER A 82 3.34 -10.93 5.57
N PRO A 83 4.54 -11.51 5.75
CA PRO A 83 4.83 -12.41 6.87
C PRO A 83 4.78 -11.73 8.24
N ILE A 84 4.83 -10.38 8.28
CA ILE A 84 4.86 -9.58 9.50
C ILE A 84 3.48 -8.94 9.68
N GLU A 85 2.76 -9.30 10.74
CA GLU A 85 1.55 -8.61 11.17
C GLU A 85 1.89 -7.17 11.56
N THR A 86 1.86 -6.30 10.55
CA THR A 86 2.23 -4.90 10.71
C THR A 86 0.97 -4.10 11.00
N ASP A 87 0.96 -3.49 12.19
CA ASP A 87 -0.10 -2.57 12.62
C ASP A 87 -0.14 -1.31 11.73
N VAL A 88 -1.25 -0.55 11.81
CA VAL A 88 -1.51 0.66 11.01
C VAL A 88 -0.35 1.66 11.05
N VAL A 89 0.35 1.74 12.19
CA VAL A 89 1.52 2.61 12.38
C VAL A 89 2.66 2.24 11.42
N GLY A 90 3.06 0.97 11.36
CA GLY A 90 4.17 0.53 10.50
C GLY A 90 3.88 0.74 9.02
N LYS A 91 2.62 0.50 8.61
CA LYS A 91 2.14 0.80 7.27
C LYS A 91 2.27 2.30 6.95
N THR A 92 1.90 3.17 7.89
CA THR A 92 1.95 4.63 7.72
C THR A 92 3.40 5.13 7.62
N ILE A 93 4.29 4.61 8.46
CA ILE A 93 5.72 4.97 8.43
C ILE A 93 6.34 4.67 7.07
N VAL A 94 6.07 3.50 6.49
CA VAL A 94 6.62 3.13 5.17
C VAL A 94 6.09 4.03 4.05
N GLU A 95 4.82 4.40 4.11
CA GLU A 95 4.22 5.32 3.16
C GLU A 95 4.84 6.72 3.26
N VAL A 96 4.96 7.25 4.47
CA VAL A 96 5.61 8.54 4.72
C VAL A 96 7.07 8.51 4.28
N ALA A 97 7.81 7.44 4.60
CA ALA A 97 9.21 7.28 4.19
C ALA A 97 9.36 7.29 2.67
N LEU A 98 8.46 6.64 1.93
CA LEU A 98 8.51 6.58 0.47
C LEU A 98 8.18 7.94 -0.16
N VAL A 99 7.21 8.67 0.41
CA VAL A 99 6.89 10.04 0.02
C VAL A 99 8.05 11.00 0.28
N VAL A 100 8.67 10.91 1.45
CA VAL A 100 9.85 11.73 1.81
C VAL A 100 11.03 11.40 0.92
N ALA A 101 11.28 10.12 0.62
CA ALA A 101 12.34 9.69 -0.30
C ALA A 101 12.12 10.26 -1.70
N ALA A 102 10.90 10.19 -2.23
CA ALA A 102 10.57 10.80 -3.51
C ALA A 102 10.72 12.34 -3.48
N GLY A 103 10.31 13.01 -2.40
CA GLY A 103 10.55 14.45 -2.24
C GLY A 103 12.04 14.80 -2.26
N ALA A 104 12.85 14.02 -1.54
CA ALA A 104 14.30 14.21 -1.45
C ALA A 104 15.00 14.01 -2.81
N THR A 105 14.56 13.04 -3.63
CA THR A 105 15.13 12.85 -4.97
C THR A 105 14.88 14.05 -5.87
N TRP A 106 13.68 14.61 -5.88
CA TRP A 106 13.37 15.80 -6.68
C TRP A 106 14.12 17.07 -6.20
N ILE A 107 14.31 17.23 -4.89
CA ILE A 107 15.16 18.28 -4.32
C ILE A 107 16.60 18.10 -4.80
N SER A 108 17.12 16.87 -4.77
CA SER A 108 18.47 16.55 -5.21
C SER A 108 18.68 16.78 -6.71
N LEU A 109 17.64 16.70 -7.54
CA LEU A 109 17.70 16.97 -8.98
C LEU A 109 17.64 18.47 -9.32
N GLY A 110 17.58 19.36 -8.32
CA GLY A 110 17.47 20.81 -8.53
C GLY A 110 16.06 21.29 -8.84
N HIS A 111 15.04 20.43 -8.71
CA HIS A 111 13.63 20.76 -8.88
C HIS A 111 12.86 20.63 -7.55
N PRO A 112 13.19 21.42 -6.50
CA PRO A 112 12.61 21.28 -5.17
C PRO A 112 11.10 21.54 -5.15
N ALA A 113 10.59 22.36 -6.08
CA ALA A 113 9.15 22.63 -6.20
C ALA A 113 8.35 21.36 -6.54
N VAL A 114 8.89 20.47 -7.39
CA VAL A 114 8.21 19.22 -7.77
C VAL A 114 8.17 18.26 -6.58
N GLY A 115 9.28 18.15 -5.85
CA GLY A 115 9.36 17.34 -4.63
C GLY A 115 8.39 17.83 -3.56
N LEU A 116 8.33 19.15 -3.34
CA LEU A 116 7.42 19.75 -2.36
C LEU A 116 5.95 19.51 -2.72
N VAL A 117 5.55 19.75 -3.97
CA VAL A 117 4.16 19.52 -4.41
C VAL A 117 3.79 18.04 -4.24
N PHE A 118 4.67 17.12 -4.61
CA PHE A 118 4.43 15.69 -4.44
C PHE A 118 4.24 15.31 -2.97
N VAL A 119 5.13 15.78 -2.08
CA VAL A 119 5.04 15.53 -0.64
C VAL A 119 3.72 16.07 -0.07
N VAL A 120 3.32 17.28 -0.45
CA VAL A 120 2.08 17.90 0.00
C VAL A 120 0.85 17.11 -0.49
N VAL A 121 0.79 16.75 -1.77
CA VAL A 121 -0.33 15.99 -2.34
C VAL A 121 -0.44 14.61 -1.70
N ALA A 122 0.69 13.92 -1.52
CA ALA A 122 0.72 12.62 -0.89
C ALA A 122 0.34 12.69 0.60
N ALA A 123 0.82 13.71 1.33
CA ALA A 123 0.45 13.93 2.73
C ALA A 123 -1.06 14.22 2.88
N VAL A 124 -1.62 15.10 2.06
CA VAL A 124 -3.05 15.42 2.07
C VAL A 124 -3.88 14.18 1.72
N SER A 125 -3.48 13.43 0.70
CA SER A 125 -4.17 12.19 0.30
C SER A 125 -4.13 11.13 1.41
N GLY A 126 -2.99 11.00 2.10
CA GLY A 126 -2.85 10.12 3.26
C GLY A 126 -3.73 10.54 4.44
N ILE A 127 -3.79 11.83 4.76
CA ILE A 127 -4.64 12.37 5.83
C ILE A 127 -6.13 12.15 5.52
N VAL A 128 -6.56 12.41 4.28
CA VAL A 128 -7.96 12.24 3.87
C VAL A 128 -8.38 10.78 3.97
N ALA A 129 -7.51 9.85 3.58
CA ALA A 129 -7.81 8.44 3.70
C ALA A 129 -7.80 7.92 5.13
N ALA A 130 -6.85 8.37 5.97
CA ALA A 130 -6.81 8.03 7.39
C ALA A 130 -8.10 8.48 8.11
N ARG A 131 -8.66 9.63 7.71
CA ARG A 131 -9.96 10.10 8.23
C ARG A 131 -11.17 9.31 7.75
N ARG A 132 -11.09 8.67 6.59
CA ARG A 132 -12.17 7.80 6.08
C ARG A 132 -12.18 6.41 6.71
N GLU A 133 -11.03 5.93 7.16
CA GLU A 133 -10.91 4.64 7.87
C GLU A 133 -11.31 4.73 9.36
N THR A 134 -11.33 5.94 9.93
CA THR A 134 -11.63 6.19 11.36
C THR A 134 -13.05 6.69 11.64
N ALA A 135 -13.86 6.91 10.60
CA ALA A 135 -15.26 7.34 10.69
C ALA A 135 -16.21 6.17 10.36
#